data_AF-A0A973Z7L7-F1
#
_entry.id   AF-A0A973Z7L7-F1
#
_cell.length_a   1.000
_cell.length_b   1.000
_cell.length_c   1.000
_cell.angle_alpha   90.00
_cell.angle_beta   90.00
_cell.angle_gamma   90.00
#
_symmetry.space_group_name_H-M   'P 1'
#
loop_
_entity.id
_entity.type
_entity.pdbx_description
1 polymer ?
#
loop_
_entity_poly.entity_id
_entity_poly.type
_entity_poly.pdbx_seq_one_letter_code
_entity_poly.pdbx_strand_id
1 'polypeptide(L)'
;MAQRGAPRARNLPSLRVGGHVSTPTVDAALVEMASFGLSARTVLVDLTEAESFDVVALQQLLSAVAARDRKRLETCFRLPIGPAARHQLRQWRFPTAVSAVTGMPFRLLVVPEDYSYFGEAWPTDPLSGAADSPRSSVHAYLTSQRCFGLRPYELKDSLTRRHMLESEVAHWGGHALSRLLEHILCGPAADVLRVLVQELVSGALQRTGAQTAVIGAQLELPGTAGGTGTLTISEWDDGGLRADMLSKQIWTGPRGTDRFVVRREGRDAEETYHAQHPPRQDGGDAEMLLASLIASNPRDRGAVGDGEGSHRMYTLYKCAVDTFQGSLRIDSGRHRLRIRAAGGGGSRYEVDLTSGVPPQNGCLFSVQLPVHDG
;
A
#
# COMPACT_ATOMS: atom_id res chain seq x y z
N MET A 1 -4.11 21.64 28.95
CA MET A 1 -3.71 21.55 27.52
C MET A 1 -3.09 22.88 27.12
N ALA A 2 -1.77 22.92 26.91
CA ALA A 2 -1.11 24.13 26.42
C ALA A 2 -1.39 24.29 24.91
N GLN A 3 -1.85 25.47 24.49
CA GLN A 3 -2.00 25.81 23.08
C GLN A 3 -0.60 25.84 22.44
N ARG A 4 -0.29 24.86 21.58
CA ARG A 4 0.93 24.85 20.77
C ARG A 4 0.80 25.96 19.71
N GLY A 5 1.61 27.00 19.80
CA GLY A 5 1.71 28.02 18.75
C GLY A 5 2.29 27.41 17.47
N ALA A 6 1.66 27.66 16.33
CA ALA A 6 2.10 27.13 15.04
C ALA A 6 3.48 27.71 14.66
N PRO A 7 4.51 26.89 14.43
CA PRO A 7 5.82 27.37 14.00
C PRO A 7 5.75 28.00 12.60
N ARG A 8 6.48 29.11 12.38
CA ARG A 8 6.61 29.73 11.06
C ARG A 8 7.43 28.83 10.12
N ALA A 9 6.89 28.50 8.95
CA ALA A 9 7.40 27.44 8.08
C ALA A 9 8.73 27.71 7.34
N ARG A 10 9.31 28.92 7.42
CA ARG A 10 10.44 29.32 6.54
C ARG A 10 11.78 28.62 6.81
N ASN A 11 11.98 28.00 7.98
CA ASN A 11 13.28 27.40 8.38
C ASN A 11 13.16 25.94 8.84
N LEU A 12 12.06 25.24 8.53
CA LEU A 12 11.90 23.84 8.93
C LEU A 12 12.66 22.93 7.95
N PRO A 13 13.32 21.86 8.43
CA PRO A 13 13.79 20.79 7.57
C PRO A 13 12.62 20.28 6.71
N SER A 14 12.79 20.31 5.39
CA SER A 14 11.71 20.01 4.45
C SER A 14 11.99 18.75 3.65
N LEU A 15 11.01 17.84 3.61
CA LEU A 15 10.90 16.73 2.68
C LEU A 15 10.15 17.22 1.44
N ARG A 16 10.85 17.52 0.34
CA ARG A 16 10.21 17.99 -0.89
C ARG A 16 9.79 16.80 -1.75
N VAL A 17 8.53 16.79 -2.16
CA VAL A 17 7.98 15.74 -3.04
C VAL A 17 7.16 16.43 -4.13
N GLY A 18 7.67 16.40 -5.36
CA GLY A 18 7.11 17.13 -6.50
C GLY A 18 6.81 16.23 -7.70
N GLY A 19 6.18 16.81 -8.73
CA GLY A 19 5.75 16.12 -9.94
C GLY A 19 4.72 15.03 -9.67
N HIS A 20 4.89 13.88 -10.31
CA HIS A 20 4.11 12.69 -10.01
C HIS A 20 4.67 12.00 -8.75
N VAL A 21 3.88 12.04 -7.67
CA VAL A 21 4.25 11.47 -6.37
C VAL A 21 4.03 9.96 -6.39
N SER A 22 5.08 9.26 -6.81
CA SER A 22 5.15 7.80 -6.90
C SER A 22 6.03 7.21 -5.80
N THR A 23 6.06 5.88 -5.69
CA THR A 23 6.94 5.19 -4.73
C THR A 23 8.41 5.61 -4.86
N PRO A 24 9.03 5.61 -6.07
CA PRO A 24 10.42 6.06 -6.22
C PRO A 24 10.64 7.49 -5.71
N THR A 25 9.71 8.41 -6.01
CA THR A 25 9.80 9.81 -5.56
C THR A 25 9.77 9.91 -4.04
N VAL A 26 8.86 9.18 -3.39
CA VAL A 26 8.76 9.16 -1.92
C VAL A 26 9.97 8.48 -1.29
N ASP A 27 10.45 7.37 -1.84
CA ASP A 27 11.63 6.67 -1.31
C ASP A 27 12.87 7.56 -1.35
N ALA A 28 13.13 8.22 -2.48
CA ALA A 28 14.26 9.14 -2.62
C ALA A 28 14.18 10.26 -1.57
N ALA A 29 13.01 10.85 -1.39
CA ALA A 29 12.78 11.88 -0.40
C ALA A 29 12.96 11.34 1.04
N LEU A 30 12.49 10.13 1.35
CA LEU A 30 12.63 9.53 2.67
C LEU A 30 14.08 9.13 2.99
N VAL A 31 14.87 8.68 2.00
CA VAL A 31 16.33 8.46 2.13
C VAL A 31 17.01 9.77 2.49
N GLU A 32 16.70 10.83 1.74
CA GLU A 32 17.20 12.17 2.00
C GLU A 32 16.85 12.62 3.43
N MET A 33 15.60 12.45 3.87
CA MET A 33 15.18 12.78 5.24
C MET A 33 15.85 11.90 6.31
N ALA A 34 16.19 10.65 6.02
CA ALA A 34 16.94 9.81 6.96
C ALA A 34 18.35 10.36 7.23
N SER A 35 18.94 11.05 6.25
CA SER A 35 20.28 11.64 6.36
C SER A 35 20.34 12.91 7.24
N PHE A 36 19.23 13.63 7.45
CA PHE A 36 19.23 14.87 8.25
C PHE A 36 18.03 15.12 9.19
N GLY A 37 16.92 14.39 9.05
CA GLY A 37 15.60 14.89 9.47
C GLY A 37 14.69 13.94 10.26
N LEU A 38 14.98 12.64 10.32
CA LEU A 38 14.13 11.71 11.08
C LEU A 38 14.11 11.98 12.60
N SER A 39 15.13 12.65 13.13
CA SER A 39 15.22 13.05 14.53
C SER A 39 14.87 14.52 14.77
N ALA A 40 14.65 15.31 13.70
CA ALA A 40 14.26 16.70 13.86
C ALA A 40 12.88 16.78 14.53
N ARG A 41 12.77 17.68 15.51
CA ARG A 41 11.54 17.87 16.29
C ARG A 41 10.32 18.11 15.40
N THR A 42 10.48 18.90 14.35
CA THR A 42 9.43 19.22 13.39
C THR A 42 10.00 19.10 11.98
N VAL A 43 9.28 18.43 11.09
CA VAL A 43 9.60 18.31 9.66
C VAL A 43 8.43 18.81 8.84
N LEU A 44 8.73 19.52 7.76
CA LEU A 44 7.76 19.95 6.76
C LEU A 44 7.77 18.97 5.58
N VAL A 45 6.65 18.30 5.32
CA VAL A 45 6.40 17.61 4.05
C VAL A 45 5.89 18.63 3.06
N ASP A 46 6.70 18.96 2.06
CA ASP A 46 6.40 19.97 1.07
C ASP A 46 5.91 19.32 -0.23
N LEU A 47 4.60 19.40 -0.46
CA LEU A 47 3.91 18.89 -1.66
C LEU A 47 3.61 19.99 -2.68
N THR A 48 4.19 21.19 -2.54
CA THR A 48 3.89 22.37 -3.37
C THR A 48 3.94 22.06 -4.86
N GLU A 49 4.96 21.29 -5.27
CA GLU A 49 5.25 20.93 -6.66
C GLU A 49 4.56 19.62 -7.09
N ALA A 50 3.75 18.99 -6.24
CA ALA A 50 3.06 17.75 -6.59
C ALA A 50 1.90 18.01 -7.56
N GLU A 51 1.86 17.23 -8.63
CA GLU A 51 0.87 17.34 -9.71
C GLU A 51 -0.16 16.21 -9.67
N SER A 52 0.27 15.01 -9.25
CA SER A 52 -0.56 13.82 -9.10
C SER A 52 0.05 12.86 -8.08
N PHE A 53 -0.72 11.87 -7.64
CA PHE A 53 -0.31 10.93 -6.60
C PHE A 53 -0.59 9.49 -6.96
N ASP A 54 0.25 8.58 -6.48
CA ASP A 54 -0.03 7.16 -6.36
C ASP A 54 -0.55 6.83 -4.95
N VAL A 55 -1.54 5.94 -4.87
CA VAL A 55 -2.14 5.54 -3.59
C VAL A 55 -1.11 4.87 -2.67
N VAL A 56 -0.19 4.09 -3.25
CA VAL A 56 0.89 3.40 -2.53
C VAL A 56 1.92 4.40 -2.02
N ALA A 57 2.26 5.41 -2.81
CA ALA A 57 3.18 6.47 -2.40
C ALA A 57 2.62 7.27 -1.23
N LEU A 58 1.32 7.58 -1.25
CA LEU A 58 0.63 8.21 -0.13
C LEU A 58 0.65 7.33 1.12
N GLN A 59 0.46 6.01 1.01
CA GLN A 59 0.58 5.10 2.16
C GLN A 59 2.01 5.04 2.72
N GLN A 60 3.04 5.08 1.88
CA GLN A 60 4.43 5.17 2.35
C GLN A 60 4.69 6.48 3.10
N LEU A 61 4.14 7.59 2.60
CA LEU A 61 4.20 8.87 3.31
C LEU A 61 3.47 8.80 4.66
N LEU A 62 2.28 8.17 4.71
CA LEU A 62 1.55 7.91 5.95
C LEU A 62 2.36 7.06 6.92
N SER A 63 3.05 6.03 6.44
CA SER A 63 3.93 5.19 7.25
C SER A 63 5.07 6.00 7.89
N ALA A 64 5.69 6.90 7.13
CA ALA A 64 6.73 7.79 7.64
C ALA A 64 6.18 8.78 8.69
N VAL A 65 4.99 9.34 8.45
CA VAL A 65 4.28 10.21 9.40
C VAL A 65 3.97 9.46 10.69
N ALA A 66 3.47 8.22 10.60
CA ALA A 66 3.19 7.35 11.75
C ALA A 66 4.47 7.07 12.56
N ALA A 67 5.59 6.82 11.87
CA ALA A 67 6.89 6.58 12.51
C ALA A 67 7.36 7.77 13.34
N ARG A 68 7.14 8.99 12.83
CA ARG A 68 7.45 10.24 13.52
C ARG A 68 6.52 10.47 14.70
N ASP A 69 5.21 10.27 14.52
CA ASP A 69 4.21 10.47 15.56
C ASP A 69 4.45 9.53 16.77
N ARG A 70 4.78 8.25 16.52
CA ARG A 70 5.19 7.30 17.57
C ARG A 70 6.39 7.77 18.39
N LYS A 71 7.31 8.53 17.78
CA LYS A 71 8.46 9.16 18.44
C LYS A 71 8.14 10.53 19.04
N ARG A 72 6.88 10.96 19.00
CA ARG A 72 6.39 12.28 19.42
C ARG A 72 7.06 13.44 18.66
N LEU A 73 7.44 13.18 17.41
CA LEU A 73 7.99 14.18 16.50
C LEU A 73 6.88 14.76 15.64
N GLU A 74 6.91 16.07 15.42
CA GLU A 74 5.87 16.81 14.71
C GLU A 74 6.10 16.71 13.19
N THR A 75 5.00 16.57 12.46
CA THR A 75 5.02 16.62 10.98
C THR A 75 4.01 17.66 10.52
N CYS A 76 4.46 18.58 9.66
CA CYS A 76 3.64 19.59 9.03
C CYS A 76 3.56 19.34 7.52
N PHE A 77 2.51 19.81 6.87
CA PHE A 77 2.30 19.69 5.43
C PHE A 77 2.17 21.07 4.79
N ARG A 78 2.88 21.27 3.69
CA ARG A 78 2.56 22.27 2.66
C ARG A 78 1.89 21.54 1.50
N LEU A 79 0.74 22.05 1.06
CA LEU A 79 -0.14 21.40 0.10
C LEU A 79 0.21 21.77 -1.35
N PRO A 80 -0.24 21.00 -2.34
CA PRO A 80 0.00 21.31 -3.75
C PRO A 80 -0.56 22.66 -4.19
N ILE A 81 0.15 23.37 -5.07
CA ILE A 81 -0.35 24.60 -5.72
C ILE A 81 -1.44 24.28 -6.74
N GLY A 82 -1.38 23.11 -7.38
CA GLY A 82 -2.35 22.69 -8.38
C GLY A 82 -3.72 22.34 -7.78
N PRO A 83 -4.84 22.93 -8.25
CA PRO A 83 -6.17 22.60 -7.75
C PRO A 83 -6.56 21.13 -8.04
N ALA A 84 -6.10 20.56 -9.16
CA ALA A 84 -6.33 19.17 -9.51
C ALA A 84 -5.68 18.21 -8.49
N ALA A 85 -4.41 18.41 -8.17
CA ALA A 85 -3.68 17.65 -7.15
C ALA A 85 -4.35 17.75 -5.77
N ARG A 86 -4.76 18.96 -5.35
CA ARG A 86 -5.51 19.16 -4.08
C ARG A 86 -6.85 18.43 -4.09
N HIS A 87 -7.56 18.46 -5.22
CA HIS A 87 -8.81 17.72 -5.37
C HIS A 87 -8.59 16.21 -5.29
N GLN A 88 -7.57 15.68 -5.94
CA GLN A 88 -7.20 14.26 -5.85
C GLN A 88 -6.95 13.86 -4.38
N LEU A 89 -6.17 14.63 -3.62
CA LEU A 89 -5.95 14.35 -2.19
C LEU A 89 -7.26 14.30 -1.37
N ARG A 90 -8.20 15.21 -1.65
CA ARG A 90 -9.52 15.22 -0.99
C ARG A 90 -10.35 14.00 -1.39
N GLN A 91 -10.42 13.74 -2.68
CA GLN A 91 -11.19 12.63 -3.24
C GLN A 91 -10.68 11.29 -2.72
N TRP A 92 -9.37 11.13 -2.64
CA TRP A 92 -8.71 9.95 -2.10
C TRP A 92 -8.64 9.92 -0.57
N ARG A 93 -9.29 10.88 0.11
CA ARG A 93 -9.40 10.94 1.58
C ARG A 93 -8.05 10.95 2.31
N PHE A 94 -7.00 11.47 1.66
CA PHE A 94 -5.68 11.59 2.29
C PHE A 94 -5.73 12.38 3.61
N PRO A 95 -6.44 13.53 3.72
CA PRO A 95 -6.61 14.22 5.01
C PRO A 95 -7.16 13.33 6.12
N THR A 96 -8.17 12.51 5.81
CA THR A 96 -8.78 11.58 6.77
C THR A 96 -7.78 10.50 7.18
N ALA A 97 -7.01 9.97 6.23
CA ALA A 97 -6.00 8.96 6.52
C ALA A 97 -4.86 9.50 7.40
N VAL A 98 -4.36 10.71 7.14
CA VAL A 98 -3.37 11.38 8.00
C VAL A 98 -3.93 11.58 9.41
N SER A 99 -5.19 12.01 9.52
CA SER A 99 -5.84 12.18 10.82
C SER A 99 -6.00 10.89 11.61
N ALA A 100 -6.35 9.79 10.95
CA ALA A 100 -6.44 8.49 11.60
C ALA A 100 -5.07 8.02 12.11
N VAL A 101 -4.03 8.19 11.30
CA VAL A 101 -2.65 7.79 11.64
C VAL A 101 -2.06 8.58 12.80
N THR A 102 -2.34 9.89 12.86
CA THR A 102 -1.74 10.79 13.86
C THR A 102 -2.64 11.05 15.06
N GLY A 103 -3.92 10.68 14.99
CA GLY A 103 -4.94 11.10 15.95
C GLY A 103 -5.22 12.61 15.95
N MET A 104 -4.67 13.38 15.01
CA MET A 104 -4.79 14.84 14.95
C MET A 104 -5.63 15.28 13.74
N PRO A 105 -6.51 16.29 13.89
CA PRO A 105 -7.19 16.88 12.74
C PRO A 105 -6.18 17.39 11.70
N PHE A 106 -6.35 17.00 10.43
CA PHE A 106 -5.40 17.33 9.35
C PHE A 106 -5.12 18.84 9.24
N ARG A 107 -6.12 19.68 9.52
CA ARG A 107 -5.98 21.14 9.56
C ARG A 107 -4.90 21.64 10.53
N LEU A 108 -4.65 20.92 11.63
CA LEU A 108 -3.60 21.25 12.59
C LEU A 108 -2.20 20.83 12.12
N LEU A 109 -2.14 19.99 11.09
CA LEU A 109 -0.89 19.53 10.48
C LEU A 109 -0.54 20.33 9.21
N VAL A 110 -1.46 21.13 8.69
CA VAL A 110 -1.23 21.96 7.51
C VAL A 110 -0.67 23.32 7.93
N VAL A 111 0.28 23.85 7.15
CA VAL A 111 0.83 25.20 7.40
C VAL A 111 -0.26 26.27 7.23
N PRO A 112 -0.25 27.37 8.01
CA PRO A 112 -1.30 28.38 7.98
C PRO A 112 -1.57 28.99 6.60
N GLU A 113 -0.53 29.08 5.76
CA GLU A 113 -0.61 29.62 4.40
C GLU A 113 -1.57 28.83 3.50
N ASP A 114 -1.77 27.54 3.77
CA ASP A 114 -2.61 26.65 2.96
C ASP A 114 -4.01 26.41 3.56
N TYR A 115 -4.43 27.21 4.55
CA TYR A 115 -5.74 27.05 5.19
C TYR A 115 -6.92 27.28 4.24
N SER A 116 -6.71 27.97 3.12
CA SER A 116 -7.71 28.12 2.05
C SER A 116 -8.20 26.76 1.52
N TYR A 117 -7.35 25.72 1.53
CA TYR A 117 -7.68 24.35 1.14
C TYR A 117 -8.97 23.80 1.77
N PHE A 118 -9.23 24.16 3.04
CA PHE A 118 -10.37 23.65 3.79
C PHE A 118 -11.69 24.36 3.46
N GLY A 119 -11.63 25.49 2.76
CA GLY A 119 -12.79 26.24 2.29
C GLY A 119 -13.03 26.12 0.78
N GLU A 120 -12.20 25.37 0.05
CA GLU A 120 -12.36 25.19 -1.40
C GLU A 120 -13.64 24.41 -1.71
N ALA A 121 -14.41 24.90 -2.68
CA ALA A 121 -15.53 24.16 -3.23
C ALA A 121 -15.04 22.89 -3.92
N TRP A 122 -15.83 21.82 -3.83
CA TRP A 122 -15.60 20.64 -4.67
C TRP A 122 -15.75 21.06 -6.13
N PRO A 123 -14.81 20.69 -7.02
CA PRO A 123 -15.03 20.79 -8.45
C PRO A 123 -16.36 20.14 -8.76
N THR A 124 -17.19 20.83 -9.53
CA THR A 124 -18.42 20.23 -10.03
C THR A 124 -17.99 19.06 -10.91
N ASP A 125 -18.37 17.85 -10.53
CA ASP A 125 -17.94 16.63 -11.22
C ASP A 125 -18.27 16.78 -12.71
N PRO A 126 -17.30 16.64 -13.63
CA PRO A 126 -17.53 16.78 -15.06
C PRO A 126 -18.28 15.58 -15.65
N LEU A 127 -19.15 14.93 -14.87
CA LEU A 127 -20.09 13.89 -15.31
C LEU A 127 -20.92 14.32 -16.54
N SER A 128 -20.95 15.62 -16.85
CA SER A 128 -21.70 16.21 -17.96
C SER A 128 -20.92 16.40 -19.28
N GLY A 129 -19.61 16.10 -19.35
CA GLY A 129 -18.76 16.64 -20.43
C GLY A 129 -18.38 15.73 -21.61
N ALA A 130 -17.89 14.52 -21.36
CA ALA A 130 -17.23 13.72 -22.40
C ALA A 130 -17.05 12.24 -22.02
N ALA A 131 -18.11 11.56 -21.57
CA ALA A 131 -18.06 10.11 -21.47
C ALA A 131 -18.41 9.49 -22.83
N ASP A 132 -17.45 9.47 -23.76
CA ASP A 132 -17.62 8.86 -25.09
C ASP A 132 -17.78 7.32 -25.02
N SER A 133 -17.65 6.72 -23.83
CA SER A 133 -17.87 5.29 -23.62
C SER A 133 -18.63 4.97 -22.31
N PRO A 134 -19.42 3.87 -22.27
CA PRO A 134 -20.03 3.35 -21.05
C PRO A 134 -19.02 3.07 -19.94
N ARG A 135 -17.78 2.70 -20.26
CA ARG A 135 -16.73 2.43 -19.27
C ARG A 135 -16.30 3.69 -18.54
N SER A 136 -16.06 4.76 -19.30
CA SER A 136 -15.74 6.08 -18.73
C SER A 136 -16.86 6.56 -17.81
N SER A 137 -18.12 6.25 -18.13
CA SER A 137 -19.27 6.57 -17.28
C SER A 137 -19.31 5.76 -15.97
N VAL A 138 -19.01 4.46 -16.01
CA VAL A 138 -18.97 3.61 -14.80
C VAL A 138 -17.75 3.96 -13.93
N HIS A 139 -16.60 4.22 -14.54
CA HIS A 139 -15.41 4.67 -13.83
C HIS A 139 -15.63 6.03 -13.16
N ALA A 140 -16.20 7.01 -13.88
CA ALA A 140 -16.56 8.31 -13.31
C ALA A 140 -17.58 8.15 -12.17
N TYR A 141 -18.58 7.28 -12.34
CA TYR A 141 -19.53 6.95 -11.28
C TYR A 141 -18.81 6.40 -10.04
N LEU A 142 -17.99 5.34 -10.16
CA LEU A 142 -17.27 4.75 -9.02
C LEU A 142 -16.29 5.73 -8.37
N THR A 143 -15.69 6.61 -9.17
CA THR A 143 -14.81 7.69 -8.72
C THR A 143 -15.59 8.74 -7.91
N SER A 144 -16.81 9.10 -8.34
CA SER A 144 -17.71 9.98 -7.58
C SER A 144 -18.22 9.32 -6.28
N GLN A 145 -18.43 8.00 -6.31
CA GLN A 145 -18.78 7.18 -5.14
C GLN A 145 -17.58 6.93 -4.20
N ARG A 146 -16.40 7.47 -4.53
CA ARG A 146 -15.17 7.33 -3.75
C ARG A 146 -14.77 5.87 -3.56
N CYS A 147 -14.96 5.06 -4.60
CA CYS A 147 -14.56 3.66 -4.55
C CYS A 147 -13.05 3.46 -4.58
N PHE A 148 -12.32 4.44 -5.10
CA PHE A 148 -10.86 4.52 -5.12
C PHE A 148 -10.36 5.60 -4.15
N GLY A 149 -9.15 5.42 -3.65
CA GLY A 149 -8.51 6.26 -2.63
C GLY A 149 -8.11 5.48 -1.38
N LEU A 150 -8.01 6.20 -0.26
CA LEU A 150 -7.58 5.67 1.03
C LEU A 150 -8.76 5.50 1.98
N ARG A 151 -8.83 4.35 2.63
CA ARG A 151 -9.86 4.00 3.63
C ARG A 151 -9.16 3.65 4.94
N PRO A 152 -9.03 4.62 5.87
CA PRO A 152 -8.43 4.38 7.16
C PRO A 152 -9.40 3.69 8.13
N TYR A 153 -8.85 2.84 8.98
CA TYR A 153 -9.52 2.08 10.02
C TYR A 153 -8.74 2.18 11.33
N GLU A 154 -9.42 2.47 12.43
CA GLU A 154 -8.86 2.37 13.78
C GLU A 154 -9.08 0.96 14.32
N LEU A 155 -8.00 0.25 14.67
CA LEU A 155 -8.01 -1.17 15.07
C LEU A 155 -7.94 -1.36 16.59
N LYS A 156 -8.60 -0.46 17.33
CA LYS A 156 -8.54 -0.37 18.80
C LYS A 156 -9.16 -1.59 19.51
N ASP A 157 -10.13 -2.24 18.87
CA ASP A 157 -10.89 -3.34 19.47
C ASP A 157 -11.27 -4.41 18.43
N SER A 158 -11.76 -5.56 18.91
CA SER A 158 -12.09 -6.70 18.03
C SER A 158 -13.32 -6.45 17.14
N LEU A 159 -14.22 -5.56 17.53
CA LEU A 159 -15.43 -5.25 16.78
C LEU A 159 -15.10 -4.32 15.61
N THR A 160 -14.28 -3.29 15.82
CA THR A 160 -13.75 -2.44 14.74
C THR A 160 -12.93 -3.24 13.73
N ARG A 161 -12.16 -4.21 14.19
CA ARG A 161 -11.45 -5.19 13.33
C ARG A 161 -12.40 -6.01 12.45
N ARG A 162 -13.48 -6.57 13.03
CA ARG A 162 -14.45 -7.35 12.25
C ARG A 162 -15.20 -6.48 11.23
N HIS A 163 -15.63 -5.29 11.65
CA HIS A 163 -16.30 -4.36 10.76
C HIS A 163 -15.43 -3.87 9.60
N MET A 164 -14.11 -3.74 9.79
CA MET A 164 -13.20 -3.45 8.68
C MET A 164 -13.32 -4.53 7.59
N LEU A 165 -13.26 -5.81 7.95
CA LEU A 165 -13.37 -6.91 7.00
C LEU A 165 -14.74 -6.92 6.30
N GLU A 166 -15.83 -6.83 7.06
CA GLU A 166 -17.19 -6.79 6.51
C GLU A 166 -17.39 -5.60 5.55
N SER A 167 -16.88 -4.41 5.94
CA SER A 167 -16.97 -3.17 5.16
C SER A 167 -16.19 -3.27 3.85
N GLU A 168 -14.96 -3.81 3.88
CA GLU A 168 -14.16 -3.99 2.66
C GLU A 168 -14.77 -5.07 1.76
N VAL A 169 -15.20 -6.21 2.29
CA VAL A 169 -15.87 -7.24 1.49
C VAL A 169 -17.14 -6.70 0.83
N ALA A 170 -17.97 -5.95 1.58
CA ALA A 170 -19.18 -5.33 1.02
C ALA A 170 -18.85 -4.26 -0.04
N HIS A 171 -17.81 -3.45 0.20
CA HIS A 171 -17.34 -2.43 -0.74
C HIS A 171 -16.92 -3.04 -2.08
N TRP A 172 -16.04 -4.03 -2.04
CA TRP A 172 -15.52 -4.69 -3.22
C TRP A 172 -16.55 -5.62 -3.90
N GLY A 173 -17.52 -6.13 -3.13
CA GLY A 173 -18.65 -6.93 -3.62
C GLY A 173 -19.81 -6.12 -4.20
N GLY A 174 -19.69 -4.79 -4.24
CA GLY A 174 -20.70 -3.93 -4.85
C GLY A 174 -20.83 -4.19 -6.35
N HIS A 175 -22.07 -4.41 -6.81
CA HIS A 175 -22.37 -4.83 -8.19
C HIS A 175 -21.68 -3.99 -9.28
N ALA A 176 -21.66 -2.66 -9.13
CA ALA A 176 -21.04 -1.76 -10.11
C ALA A 176 -19.52 -1.94 -10.20
N LEU A 177 -18.85 -2.14 -9.06
CA LEU A 177 -17.41 -2.37 -9.00
C LEU A 177 -17.08 -3.76 -9.54
N SER A 178 -17.79 -4.80 -9.11
CA SER A 178 -17.58 -6.16 -9.60
C SER A 178 -17.72 -6.26 -11.13
N ARG A 179 -18.75 -5.61 -11.71
CA ARG A 179 -18.92 -5.56 -13.17
C ARG A 179 -17.79 -4.84 -13.89
N LEU A 180 -17.29 -3.74 -13.32
CA LEU A 180 -16.13 -3.05 -13.89
C LEU A 180 -14.90 -3.98 -13.84
N LEU A 181 -14.65 -4.64 -12.72
CA LEU A 181 -13.50 -5.54 -12.54
C LEU A 181 -13.56 -6.75 -13.50
N GLU A 182 -14.73 -7.37 -13.66
CA GLU A 182 -14.97 -8.45 -14.63
C GLU A 182 -14.60 -8.01 -16.05
N HIS A 183 -14.97 -6.77 -16.39
CA HIS A 183 -14.72 -6.20 -17.69
C HIS A 183 -13.22 -5.95 -17.94
N ILE A 184 -12.53 -5.37 -16.96
CA ILE A 184 -11.19 -4.80 -17.19
C ILE A 184 -10.03 -5.74 -16.85
N LEU A 185 -10.26 -6.77 -16.03
CA LEU A 185 -9.20 -7.72 -15.63
C LEU A 185 -9.18 -8.99 -16.49
N CYS A 186 -10.10 -9.13 -17.45
CA CYS A 186 -10.24 -10.30 -18.31
C CYS A 186 -10.20 -11.64 -17.54
N GLY A 187 -10.71 -11.63 -16.31
CA GLY A 187 -10.63 -12.74 -15.36
C GLY A 187 -11.76 -12.68 -14.33
N PRO A 188 -11.87 -13.69 -13.45
CA PRO A 188 -12.97 -13.76 -12.49
C PRO A 188 -12.83 -12.65 -11.43
N ALA A 189 -13.69 -11.62 -11.50
CA ALA A 189 -13.73 -10.57 -10.46
C ALA A 189 -14.01 -11.13 -9.06
N ALA A 190 -14.68 -12.28 -9.00
CA ALA A 190 -14.88 -13.03 -7.77
C ALA A 190 -13.56 -13.39 -7.08
N ASP A 191 -12.47 -13.64 -7.81
CA ASP A 191 -11.16 -13.94 -7.21
C ASP A 191 -10.45 -12.67 -6.71
N VAL A 192 -10.64 -11.51 -7.34
CA VAL A 192 -10.16 -10.23 -6.76
C VAL A 192 -10.82 -9.97 -5.41
N LEU A 193 -12.15 -10.12 -5.35
CA LEU A 193 -12.94 -9.89 -4.16
C LEU A 193 -12.61 -10.90 -3.04
N ARG A 194 -12.72 -12.19 -3.36
CA ARG A 194 -12.61 -13.28 -2.39
C ARG A 194 -11.18 -13.53 -1.94
N VAL A 195 -10.20 -13.34 -2.83
CA VAL A 195 -8.84 -13.80 -2.58
C VAL A 195 -7.90 -12.64 -2.29
N LEU A 196 -7.92 -11.56 -3.07
CA LEU A 196 -6.98 -10.46 -2.84
C LEU A 196 -7.42 -9.56 -1.67
N VAL A 197 -8.64 -9.03 -1.73
CA VAL A 197 -9.14 -8.09 -0.72
C VAL A 197 -9.25 -8.77 0.64
N GLN A 198 -9.88 -9.95 0.69
CA GLN A 198 -10.05 -10.69 1.94
C GLN A 198 -8.70 -11.03 2.58
N GLU A 199 -7.72 -11.53 1.82
CA GLU A 199 -6.40 -11.88 2.37
C GLU A 199 -5.56 -10.64 2.74
N LEU A 200 -5.66 -9.55 1.98
CA LEU A 200 -5.03 -8.28 2.35
C LEU A 200 -5.60 -7.78 3.68
N VAL A 201 -6.92 -7.67 3.80
CA VAL A 201 -7.59 -7.11 4.99
C VAL A 201 -7.43 -8.02 6.20
N SER A 202 -7.62 -9.33 6.05
CA SER A 202 -7.54 -10.29 7.17
C SER A 202 -6.16 -10.28 7.83
N GLY A 203 -5.10 -10.10 7.05
CA GLY A 203 -3.77 -10.05 7.64
C GLY A 203 -3.46 -8.76 8.39
N ALA A 204 -4.13 -7.64 8.09
CA ALA A 204 -4.07 -6.44 8.93
C ALA A 204 -4.67 -6.71 10.32
N LEU A 205 -5.72 -7.53 10.39
CA LEU A 205 -6.36 -7.89 11.66
C LEU A 205 -5.48 -8.81 12.53
N GLN A 206 -4.61 -9.60 11.90
CA GLN A 206 -3.72 -10.57 12.57
C GLN A 206 -2.42 -9.95 13.09
N ARG A 207 -2.05 -8.73 12.67
CA ARG A 207 -0.80 -8.11 13.13
C ARG A 207 -0.94 -7.54 14.54
N THR A 208 -0.21 -8.16 15.47
CA THR A 208 -0.16 -7.77 16.87
C THR A 208 0.37 -6.34 17.01
N GLY A 209 -0.36 -5.51 17.76
CA GLY A 209 0.04 -4.13 18.05
C GLY A 209 -0.35 -3.09 16.99
N ALA A 210 -0.93 -3.50 15.87
CA ALA A 210 -1.54 -2.58 14.91
C ALA A 210 -2.72 -1.84 15.57
N GLN A 211 -2.68 -0.51 15.50
CA GLN A 211 -3.72 0.42 15.96
C GLN A 211 -4.44 1.10 14.80
N THR A 212 -3.79 1.19 13.63
CA THR A 212 -4.37 1.81 12.44
C THR A 212 -4.05 0.95 11.22
N ALA A 213 -5.04 0.77 10.35
CA ALA A 213 -4.82 0.26 9.00
C ALA A 213 -5.43 1.22 7.97
N VAL A 214 -4.90 1.18 6.75
CA VAL A 214 -5.34 1.97 5.61
C VAL A 214 -5.37 1.07 4.39
N ILE A 215 -6.57 0.85 3.85
CA ILE A 215 -6.74 0.18 2.56
C ILE A 215 -6.70 1.24 1.46
N GLY A 216 -5.86 1.02 0.46
CA GLY A 216 -5.67 1.87 -0.69
C GLY A 216 -6.18 1.18 -1.96
N ALA A 217 -6.83 1.93 -2.83
CA ALA A 217 -7.20 1.47 -4.16
C ALA A 217 -7.00 2.58 -5.20
N GLN A 218 -6.47 2.24 -6.36
CA GLN A 218 -6.29 3.14 -7.50
C GLN A 218 -6.54 2.36 -8.77
N LEU A 219 -7.33 2.94 -9.68
CA LEU A 219 -7.56 2.40 -11.01
C LEU A 219 -7.10 3.40 -12.05
N GLU A 220 -6.21 2.96 -12.92
CA GLU A 220 -5.76 3.65 -14.12
C GLU A 220 -6.26 2.86 -15.31
N LEU A 221 -7.04 3.51 -16.17
CA LEU A 221 -7.52 2.89 -17.41
C LEU A 221 -6.47 3.08 -18.52
N PRO A 222 -6.32 2.11 -19.43
CA PRO A 222 -5.48 2.27 -20.62
C PRO A 222 -5.92 3.50 -21.43
N GLY A 223 -4.97 4.13 -22.13
CA GLY A 223 -5.25 5.31 -22.97
C GLY A 223 -5.45 6.62 -22.21
N THR A 224 -5.43 6.61 -20.88
CA THR A 224 -5.20 7.83 -20.08
C THR A 224 -3.71 8.21 -20.14
N ALA A 225 -3.38 9.50 -20.00
CA ALA A 225 -2.03 10.04 -20.24
C ALA A 225 -0.93 9.28 -19.46
N GLY A 226 -0.25 8.34 -20.13
CA GLY A 226 0.85 7.53 -19.61
C GLY A 226 0.52 6.09 -19.18
N GLY A 227 -0.75 5.66 -19.19
CA GLY A 227 -1.17 4.41 -18.54
C GLY A 227 -1.10 3.15 -19.43
N THR A 228 -0.42 2.11 -18.93
CA THR A 228 -0.55 0.72 -19.44
C THR A 228 -1.82 0.02 -18.95
N GLY A 229 -2.68 0.73 -18.21
CA GLY A 229 -3.84 0.19 -17.51
C GLY A 229 -3.42 -0.60 -16.27
N THR A 230 -3.71 -0.08 -15.07
CA THR A 230 -3.39 -0.79 -13.82
C THR A 230 -4.46 -0.62 -12.75
N LEU A 231 -4.74 -1.70 -12.02
CA LEU A 231 -5.50 -1.68 -10.77
C LEU A 231 -4.53 -1.96 -9.64
N THR A 232 -4.36 -0.99 -8.75
CA THR A 232 -3.56 -1.13 -7.55
C THR A 232 -4.47 -1.26 -6.33
N ILE A 233 -4.28 -2.33 -5.56
CA ILE A 233 -4.92 -2.52 -4.25
C ILE A 233 -3.81 -2.69 -3.22
N SER A 234 -3.89 -1.97 -2.12
CA SER A 234 -2.86 -1.97 -1.12
C SER A 234 -3.43 -1.88 0.29
N GLU A 235 -2.63 -2.32 1.24
CA GLU A 235 -2.96 -2.44 2.63
C GLU A 235 -1.73 -2.03 3.42
N TRP A 236 -1.85 -0.97 4.20
CA TRP A 236 -0.83 -0.59 5.16
C TRP A 236 -1.43 -0.60 6.57
N ASP A 237 -0.68 -1.07 7.55
CA ASP A 237 -0.97 -0.88 8.96
C ASP A 237 0.29 -0.48 9.71
N ASP A 238 0.11 0.02 10.93
CA ASP A 238 1.20 0.43 11.80
C ASP A 238 1.77 -0.75 12.65
N GLY A 239 1.29 -1.98 12.45
CA GLY A 239 1.83 -3.21 13.03
C GLY A 239 3.07 -3.71 12.28
N GLY A 240 4.10 -4.13 13.01
CA GLY A 240 5.33 -4.65 12.41
C GLY A 240 5.18 -6.08 11.90
N LEU A 241 5.81 -6.39 10.76
CA LEU A 241 6.08 -7.77 10.36
C LEU A 241 7.18 -8.34 11.28
N ARG A 242 6.76 -9.07 12.31
CA ARG A 242 7.70 -9.70 13.24
C ARG A 242 8.24 -11.01 12.67
N ALA A 243 9.49 -11.34 12.98
CA ALA A 243 10.11 -12.59 12.57
C ALA A 243 9.31 -13.82 13.01
N ASP A 244 8.64 -13.78 14.16
CA ASP A 244 7.77 -14.88 14.63
C ASP A 244 6.47 -15.04 13.82
N MET A 245 5.96 -13.96 13.22
CA MET A 245 4.83 -14.04 12.29
C MET A 245 5.27 -14.61 10.95
N LEU A 246 6.43 -14.14 10.44
CA LEU A 246 7.02 -14.67 9.21
C LEU A 246 7.39 -16.15 9.36
N SER A 247 7.92 -16.56 10.52
CA SER A 247 8.23 -17.97 10.81
C SER A 247 6.99 -18.86 10.91
N LYS A 248 5.86 -18.32 11.36
CA LYS A 248 4.57 -19.04 11.32
C LYS A 248 4.02 -19.19 9.91
N GLN A 249 4.43 -18.33 8.98
CA GLN A 249 4.03 -18.42 7.57
C GLN A 249 4.96 -19.32 6.75
N ILE A 250 6.23 -19.40 7.15
CA ILE A 250 7.15 -20.44 6.72
C ILE A 250 6.52 -21.80 7.08
N TRP A 251 6.46 -22.70 6.10
CA TRP A 251 5.75 -23.98 6.20
C TRP A 251 4.21 -23.89 6.25
N THR A 252 3.56 -22.85 5.70
CA THR A 252 2.07 -22.75 5.53
C THR A 252 1.57 -22.44 4.09
N GLY A 253 1.93 -23.20 3.06
CA GLY A 253 1.56 -22.92 1.65
C GLY A 253 1.92 -24.08 0.72
N PRO A 254 1.84 -23.98 -0.60
CA PRO A 254 1.63 -25.12 -1.50
C PRO A 254 2.85 -26.03 -1.69
N ARG A 255 2.62 -27.13 -2.41
CA ARG A 255 3.65 -27.73 -3.25
C ARG A 255 3.69 -26.99 -4.59
N GLY A 256 4.87 -26.61 -5.05
CA GLY A 256 5.07 -26.10 -6.41
C GLY A 256 6.41 -26.56 -6.99
N THR A 257 6.47 -26.71 -8.31
CA THR A 257 7.72 -26.66 -9.09
C THR A 257 8.20 -25.22 -9.26
N ASP A 258 7.67 -24.31 -8.42
CA ASP A 258 7.92 -22.89 -8.45
C ASP A 258 9.41 -22.62 -8.24
N ARG A 259 9.96 -21.90 -9.21
CA ARG A 259 11.35 -21.46 -9.22
C ARG A 259 11.37 -19.96 -9.09
N PHE A 260 12.11 -19.46 -8.13
CA PHE A 260 12.25 -18.04 -7.85
C PHE A 260 13.66 -17.62 -8.24
N VAL A 261 13.76 -16.66 -9.15
CA VAL A 261 15.00 -15.95 -9.48
C VAL A 261 15.01 -14.70 -8.59
N VAL A 262 15.88 -14.72 -7.59
CA VAL A 262 15.96 -13.68 -6.56
C VAL A 262 17.12 -12.76 -6.87
N ARG A 263 16.81 -11.48 -7.07
CA ARG A 263 17.78 -10.38 -7.21
C ARG A 263 17.84 -9.63 -5.89
N ARG A 264 19.02 -9.59 -5.28
CA ARG A 264 19.28 -8.80 -4.07
C ARG A 264 20.01 -7.54 -4.45
N GLU A 265 19.54 -6.42 -3.93
CA GLU A 265 20.25 -5.16 -4.07
C GLU A 265 21.70 -5.28 -3.55
N GLY A 266 22.66 -4.77 -4.33
CA GLY A 266 24.08 -4.82 -4.01
C GLY A 266 24.76 -6.18 -4.26
N ARG A 267 24.09 -7.14 -4.91
CA ARG A 267 24.69 -8.40 -5.37
C ARG A 267 24.58 -8.52 -6.90
N ASP A 268 25.70 -8.86 -7.53
CA ASP A 268 25.77 -9.03 -9.00
C ASP A 268 25.21 -10.39 -9.47
N ALA A 269 25.15 -11.37 -8.58
CA ALA A 269 24.70 -12.73 -8.91
C ALA A 269 23.22 -12.94 -8.59
N GLU A 270 22.45 -13.42 -9.57
CA GLU A 270 21.08 -13.89 -9.36
C GLU A 270 21.09 -15.22 -8.57
N GLU A 271 20.25 -15.31 -7.55
CA GLU A 271 20.11 -16.51 -6.74
C GLU A 271 18.86 -17.29 -7.19
N THR A 272 19.00 -18.56 -7.52
CA THR A 272 17.84 -19.42 -7.81
C THR A 272 17.41 -20.16 -6.56
N TYR A 273 16.13 -20.00 -6.21
CA TYR A 273 15.47 -20.76 -5.15
C TYR A 273 14.39 -21.64 -5.77
N HIS A 274 14.16 -22.79 -5.14
CA HIS A 274 12.99 -23.63 -5.41
C HIS A 274 12.00 -23.48 -4.25
N ALA A 275 10.70 -23.65 -4.53
CA ALA A 275 9.72 -23.75 -3.46
C ALA A 275 10.18 -24.76 -2.39
N GLN A 276 9.84 -24.48 -1.13
CA GLN A 276 10.24 -25.28 0.04
C GLN A 276 11.74 -25.20 0.36
N HIS A 277 12.48 -24.25 -0.22
CA HIS A 277 13.83 -23.96 0.24
C HIS A 277 13.76 -23.47 1.70
N PRO A 278 14.42 -24.17 2.65
CA PRO A 278 14.44 -23.72 4.04
C PRO A 278 15.12 -22.35 4.13
N PRO A 279 14.70 -21.49 5.07
CA PRO A 279 15.44 -20.25 5.35
C PRO A 279 16.89 -20.59 5.67
N ARG A 280 17.83 -19.79 5.15
CA ARG A 280 19.24 -19.92 5.54
C ARG A 280 19.37 -19.68 7.05
N GLN A 281 20.13 -20.52 7.75
CA GLN A 281 20.26 -20.46 9.22
C GLN A 281 20.94 -19.18 9.72
N ASP A 282 21.72 -18.52 8.86
CA ASP A 282 22.37 -17.22 9.07
C ASP A 282 21.58 -16.05 8.46
N GLY A 283 20.37 -16.31 7.96
CA GLY A 283 19.54 -15.31 7.29
C GLY A 283 18.93 -14.28 8.24
N GLY A 284 19.19 -13.00 7.98
CA GLY A 284 18.50 -11.90 8.68
C GLY A 284 17.03 -11.72 8.28
N ASP A 285 16.40 -10.63 8.72
CA ASP A 285 14.98 -10.30 8.46
C ASP A 285 14.58 -10.39 6.97
N ALA A 286 15.49 -10.04 6.06
CA ALA A 286 15.29 -10.14 4.61
C ALA A 286 15.13 -11.60 4.12
N GLU A 287 15.91 -12.52 4.70
CA GLU A 287 15.80 -13.95 4.40
C GLU A 287 14.50 -14.52 4.96
N MET A 288 14.09 -14.08 6.15
CA MET A 288 12.83 -14.50 6.75
C MET A 288 11.63 -14.03 5.92
N LEU A 289 11.68 -12.80 5.40
CA LEU A 289 10.66 -12.29 4.48
C LEU A 289 10.63 -13.11 3.17
N LEU A 290 11.79 -13.41 2.59
CA LEU A 290 11.87 -14.25 1.41
C LEU A 290 11.36 -15.68 1.68
N ALA A 291 11.76 -16.30 2.78
CA ALA A 291 11.35 -17.64 3.16
C ALA A 291 9.85 -17.71 3.48
N SER A 292 9.23 -16.66 4.03
CA SER A 292 7.78 -16.61 4.23
C SER A 292 6.98 -16.68 2.92
N LEU A 293 7.60 -16.30 1.80
CA LEU A 293 7.06 -16.42 0.45
C LEU A 293 7.38 -17.80 -0.19
N ILE A 294 8.60 -18.31 0.00
CA ILE A 294 9.15 -19.47 -0.73
C ILE A 294 8.95 -20.81 0.01
N ALA A 295 8.97 -20.81 1.34
CA ALA A 295 9.05 -22.02 2.18
C ALA A 295 7.70 -22.53 2.70
N SER A 296 6.59 -22.03 2.18
CA SER A 296 5.25 -22.37 2.66
C SER A 296 4.88 -23.86 2.34
N ASN A 297 4.40 -24.67 3.32
CA ASN A 297 3.99 -26.10 3.25
C ASN A 297 2.52 -26.30 3.75
N PRO A 298 1.61 -27.11 3.16
CA PRO A 298 0.20 -27.06 3.53
C PRO A 298 -0.27 -28.35 4.23
N ARG A 299 0.63 -29.27 4.59
CA ARG A 299 0.27 -30.59 5.13
C ARG A 299 1.03 -31.02 6.38
N ASP A 300 1.72 -30.12 7.05
CA ASP A 300 2.22 -30.44 8.39
C ASP A 300 1.05 -30.41 9.39
N ARG A 301 0.42 -31.57 9.61
CA ARG A 301 -0.59 -31.77 10.66
C ARG A 301 0.02 -31.66 12.08
N GLY A 302 1.33 -31.40 12.20
CA GLY A 302 2.07 -31.33 13.45
C GLY A 302 2.09 -29.98 14.17
N ALA A 303 1.60 -28.89 13.58
CA ALA A 303 1.47 -27.61 14.29
C ALA A 303 0.26 -27.62 15.24
N VAL A 304 0.36 -28.45 16.28
CA VAL A 304 -0.50 -28.44 17.46
C VAL A 304 -0.17 -27.18 18.25
N GLY A 305 -0.98 -26.14 18.07
CA GLY A 305 -0.94 -24.93 18.88
C GLY A 305 -1.69 -23.78 18.24
N ASP A 306 -3.02 -23.78 18.33
CA ASP A 306 -4.00 -22.67 18.22
C ASP A 306 -3.81 -21.58 17.14
N GLY A 307 -2.92 -21.75 16.17
CA GLY A 307 -2.65 -20.81 15.10
C GLY A 307 -3.15 -21.35 13.78
N GLU A 308 -4.27 -20.81 13.29
CA GLU A 308 -4.61 -20.87 11.86
C GLU A 308 -3.40 -20.34 11.06
N GLY A 309 -2.61 -21.26 10.50
CA GLY A 309 -1.50 -20.90 9.62
C GLY A 309 -2.07 -20.22 8.37
N SER A 310 -1.97 -18.89 8.30
CA SER A 310 -2.53 -18.15 7.17
C SER A 310 -1.76 -18.49 5.90
N HIS A 311 -2.42 -19.10 4.90
CA HIS A 311 -1.90 -19.26 3.54
C HIS A 311 -1.79 -17.91 2.78
N ARG A 312 -1.73 -16.78 3.50
CA ARG A 312 -1.91 -15.42 3.00
C ARG A 312 -0.92 -15.06 1.91
N MET A 313 0.38 -15.10 2.21
CA MET A 313 1.40 -14.67 1.25
C MET A 313 1.35 -15.50 -0.03
N TYR A 314 1.18 -16.81 0.13
CA TYR A 314 1.00 -17.72 -0.98
C TYR A 314 -0.19 -17.35 -1.86
N THR A 315 -1.35 -17.21 -1.23
CA THR A 315 -2.62 -16.93 -1.87
C THR A 315 -2.59 -15.59 -2.59
N LEU A 316 -2.00 -14.57 -1.96
CA LEU A 316 -1.80 -13.25 -2.55
C LEU A 316 -0.92 -13.30 -3.81
N TYR A 317 0.26 -13.93 -3.76
CA TYR A 317 1.13 -13.92 -4.95
C TYR A 317 0.58 -14.81 -6.06
N LYS A 318 -0.04 -15.97 -5.76
CA LYS A 318 -0.65 -16.80 -6.81
C LYS A 318 -1.82 -16.11 -7.48
N CYS A 319 -2.66 -15.42 -6.71
CA CYS A 319 -3.74 -14.65 -7.29
C CYS A 319 -3.18 -13.49 -8.12
N ALA A 320 -2.33 -12.64 -7.52
CA ALA A 320 -1.77 -11.48 -8.21
C ALA A 320 -0.95 -11.86 -9.46
N VAL A 321 -0.06 -12.83 -9.34
CA VAL A 321 0.94 -13.16 -10.37
C VAL A 321 0.46 -14.24 -11.33
N ASP A 322 -0.05 -15.38 -10.85
CA ASP A 322 -0.42 -16.48 -11.75
C ASP A 322 -1.76 -16.25 -12.43
N THR A 323 -2.74 -15.70 -11.68
CA THR A 323 -4.10 -15.50 -12.22
C THR A 323 -4.18 -14.24 -13.06
N PHE A 324 -3.63 -13.13 -12.55
CA PHE A 324 -3.77 -11.82 -13.18
C PHE A 324 -2.50 -11.31 -13.86
N GLN A 325 -1.38 -12.06 -13.84
CA GLN A 325 -0.12 -11.62 -14.45
C GLN A 325 0.40 -10.27 -13.91
N GLY A 326 0.01 -9.94 -12.69
CA GLY A 326 0.38 -8.73 -11.99
C GLY A 326 1.67 -8.87 -11.17
N SER A 327 1.77 -8.04 -10.14
CA SER A 327 2.85 -8.11 -9.15
C SER A 327 2.35 -7.92 -7.73
N LEU A 328 3.04 -8.55 -6.79
CA LEU A 328 2.85 -8.34 -5.35
C LEU A 328 4.11 -7.66 -4.80
N ARG A 329 3.91 -6.66 -3.96
CA ARG A 329 4.93 -5.95 -3.21
C ARG A 329 4.64 -6.04 -1.72
N ILE A 330 5.69 -6.27 -0.94
CA ILE A 330 5.65 -6.30 0.53
C ILE A 330 6.76 -5.39 1.04
N ASP A 331 6.41 -4.42 1.89
CA ASP A 331 7.34 -3.57 2.63
C ASP A 331 7.22 -3.91 4.12
N SER A 332 8.31 -4.39 4.73
CA SER A 332 8.37 -4.74 6.15
C SER A 332 8.88 -3.61 7.05
N GLY A 333 9.08 -2.42 6.48
CA GLY A 333 9.66 -1.26 7.17
C GLY A 333 11.20 -1.24 7.18
N ARG A 334 11.84 -2.33 6.74
CA ARG A 334 13.31 -2.47 6.58
C ARG A 334 13.71 -3.09 5.26
N HIS A 335 12.86 -3.98 4.75
CA HIS A 335 13.07 -4.70 3.53
C HIS A 335 11.85 -4.55 2.65
N ARG A 336 12.10 -4.53 1.34
CA ARG A 336 11.05 -4.57 0.34
C ARG A 336 11.26 -5.77 -0.55
N LEU A 337 10.21 -6.56 -0.68
CA LEU A 337 10.14 -7.67 -1.60
C LEU A 337 9.12 -7.31 -2.69
N ARG A 338 9.48 -7.49 -3.96
CA ARG A 338 8.54 -7.47 -5.09
C ARG A 338 8.62 -8.79 -5.83
N ILE A 339 7.49 -9.43 -6.09
CA ILE A 339 7.38 -10.65 -6.88
C ILE A 339 6.49 -10.42 -8.12
N ARG A 340 6.93 -10.97 -9.25
CA ARG A 340 6.20 -10.98 -10.54
C ARG A 340 6.56 -12.24 -11.32
N ALA A 341 5.85 -12.50 -12.42
CA ALA A 341 6.18 -13.61 -13.30
C ALA A 341 7.52 -13.34 -14.02
N ALA A 342 8.40 -14.35 -14.05
CA ALA A 342 9.55 -14.35 -14.95
C ALA A 342 9.02 -14.69 -16.34
N GLY A 343 9.19 -13.80 -17.34
CA GLY A 343 8.58 -13.96 -18.67
C GLY A 343 8.74 -15.38 -19.26
N GLY A 344 7.71 -15.89 -19.93
CA GLY A 344 7.75 -17.19 -20.62
C GLY A 344 6.69 -18.23 -20.21
N GLY A 345 5.76 -17.88 -19.31
CA GLY A 345 4.67 -18.77 -18.89
C GLY A 345 5.12 -19.91 -17.95
N GLY A 346 4.38 -20.11 -16.85
CA GLY A 346 4.62 -21.18 -15.87
C GLY A 346 5.19 -20.72 -14.53
N SER A 347 5.43 -21.69 -13.65
CA SER A 347 5.94 -21.66 -12.26
C SER A 347 7.33 -21.01 -12.09
N ARG A 348 7.57 -19.84 -12.68
CA ARG A 348 8.83 -19.09 -12.57
C ARG A 348 8.54 -17.64 -12.18
N TYR A 349 9.24 -17.19 -11.15
CA TYR A 349 9.04 -15.89 -10.53
C TYR A 349 10.33 -15.11 -10.49
N GLU A 350 10.25 -13.81 -10.76
CA GLU A 350 11.30 -12.85 -10.43
C GLU A 350 10.96 -12.22 -9.09
N VAL A 351 11.92 -12.22 -8.18
CA VAL A 351 11.81 -11.61 -6.86
C VAL A 351 12.92 -10.58 -6.70
N ASP A 352 12.54 -9.31 -6.58
CA ASP A 352 13.45 -8.23 -6.25
C ASP A 352 13.40 -7.98 -4.74
N LEU A 353 14.55 -8.09 -4.06
CA LEU A 353 14.68 -7.90 -2.62
C LEU A 353 15.65 -6.74 -2.33
N THR A 354 15.07 -5.63 -1.88
CA THR A 354 15.76 -4.37 -1.56
C THR A 354 15.93 -4.27 -0.04
N SER A 355 17.11 -3.84 0.40
CA SER A 355 17.42 -3.64 1.82
C SER A 355 17.73 -2.18 2.10
N GLY A 356 17.54 -1.73 3.34
CA GLY A 356 17.78 -0.31 3.66
C GLY A 356 16.71 0.61 3.11
N VAL A 357 15.49 0.09 2.94
CA VAL A 357 14.31 0.93 2.72
C VAL A 357 14.24 1.94 3.87
N PRO A 358 13.93 3.23 3.61
CA PRO A 358 13.83 4.23 4.66
C PRO A 358 12.94 3.72 5.79
N PRO A 359 13.33 3.92 7.06
CA PRO A 359 12.65 3.33 8.19
C PRO A 359 11.20 3.79 8.22
N GLN A 360 10.33 2.84 7.92
CA GLN A 360 8.89 3.00 7.84
C GLN A 360 8.28 2.30 9.04
N ASN A 361 7.16 2.86 9.51
CA ASN A 361 6.43 2.24 10.59
C ASN A 361 5.36 1.29 10.03
N GLY A 362 5.42 0.05 10.50
CA GLY A 362 4.45 -0.97 10.17
C GLY A 362 4.77 -1.73 8.89
N CYS A 363 3.73 -2.18 8.18
CA CYS A 363 3.87 -3.05 7.03
C CYS A 363 2.93 -2.60 5.89
N LEU A 364 3.41 -2.68 4.65
CA LEU A 364 2.64 -2.37 3.45
C LEU A 364 2.63 -3.57 2.51
N PHE A 365 1.45 -4.05 2.16
CA PHE A 365 1.21 -4.99 1.06
C PHE A 365 0.58 -4.22 -0.10
N SER A 366 1.02 -4.48 -1.32
CA SER A 366 0.41 -3.88 -2.52
C SER A 366 0.41 -4.87 -3.66
N VAL A 367 -0.74 -5.01 -4.29
CA VAL A 367 -0.97 -5.82 -5.48
C VAL A 367 -1.26 -4.86 -6.63
N GLN A 368 -0.56 -5.07 -7.74
CA GLN A 368 -0.78 -4.34 -8.99
C GLN A 368 -1.22 -5.35 -10.06
N LEU A 369 -2.41 -5.15 -10.61
CA LEU A 369 -2.99 -5.99 -11.66
C LEU A 369 -3.02 -5.21 -12.97
N PRO A 370 -2.63 -5.80 -14.10
CA PRO A 370 -2.82 -5.20 -15.40
C PRO A 370 -4.32 -5.05 -15.71
N VAL A 371 -4.66 -3.97 -16.39
CA VAL A 371 -6.02 -3.64 -16.81
C VAL A 371 -6.00 -3.62 -18.33
N HIS A 372 -6.94 -4.34 -18.94
CA HIS A 372 -7.01 -4.50 -20.38
C HIS A 372 -8.07 -3.60 -21.00
N ASP A 373 -7.80 -3.16 -22.23
CA ASP A 373 -8.83 -2.65 -23.14
C ASP A 373 -9.69 -3.84 -23.57
N GLY A 374 -10.72 -4.15 -22.77
CA GLY A 374 -11.68 -5.20 -23.10
C GLY A 374 -12.62 -4.84 -24.23
#